data_AF-A0A1W6B2Q6-F1
#
_entry.id   AF-A0A1W6B2Q6-F1
#
_cell.length_a   1.000
_cell.length_b   1.000
_cell.length_c   1.000
_cell.angle_alpha   90.00
_cell.angle_beta   90.00
_cell.angle_gamma   90.00
#
_symmetry.space_group_name_H-M   'P 1'
#
loop_
_entity.id
_entity.type
_entity.pdbx_description
1 polymer ?
#
loop_
_entity_poly.entity_id
_entity_poly.type
_entity_poly.pdbx_seq_one_letter_code
_entity_poly.pdbx_strand_id
1 'polypeptide(L)'
;MIGTMNTADKSLIQMDLALRRRFSFTEMPARPEFLAGVTAFGVDVEKLLTRINQRIEALLDSEHTIGHAYFMPLKKLENNADREACLASIFQSKIIPLLREYFFDDYERIGWVLNDSVKAKENRFILLQQSAQLPSFSALFPKEIADSLSDRRFRINDNAFASAEAYQGIVA
;
A
#
# COMPACT_ATOMS: atom_id res chain seq x y z
N MET A 1 27.53 16.36 13.34
CA MET A 1 26.35 16.73 12.53
C MET A 1 25.51 15.48 12.34
N ILE A 2 24.19 15.57 12.45
CA ILE A 2 23.26 14.45 12.25
C ILE A 2 22.39 14.79 11.02
N GLY A 3 22.30 13.87 10.07
CA GLY A 3 21.43 13.99 8.89
C GLY A 3 20.42 12.84 8.86
N THR A 4 19.30 13.06 8.18
CA THR A 4 18.33 12.00 7.86
C THR A 4 18.27 11.86 6.33
N MET A 5 18.08 10.63 5.86
CA MET A 5 18.05 10.30 4.44
C MET A 5 16.86 9.37 4.19
N ASN A 6 16.08 9.66 3.15
CA ASN A 6 15.05 8.76 2.66
C ASN A 6 15.69 7.86 1.60
N THR A 7 15.83 6.57 1.90
CA THR A 7 16.52 5.61 1.04
C THR A 7 15.66 5.05 -0.10
N ALA A 8 14.33 5.20 -0.02
CA ALA A 8 13.42 4.88 -1.12
C ALA A 8 13.54 5.87 -2.29
N ASP A 9 13.99 7.10 -2.03
CA ASP A 9 14.09 8.15 -3.04
C ASP A 9 15.40 8.05 -3.83
N LYS A 10 15.29 7.50 -5.04
CA LYS A 10 16.42 7.33 -5.97
C LYS A 10 16.81 8.62 -6.71
N SER A 11 16.11 9.74 -6.52
CA SER A 11 16.46 11.02 -7.17
C SER A 11 17.78 11.61 -6.66
N LEU A 12 18.28 11.15 -5.51
CA LEU A 12 19.46 11.70 -4.83
C LEU A 12 20.72 10.81 -4.89
N ILE A 13 20.72 9.75 -5.71
CA ILE A 13 21.81 8.75 -5.80
C ILE A 13 23.21 9.40 -5.96
N GLN A 14 23.33 10.49 -6.73
CA GLN A 14 24.63 11.16 -6.93
C GLN A 14 25.14 11.87 -5.67
N MET A 15 24.24 12.44 -4.85
CA MET A 15 24.60 13.10 -3.59
C MET A 15 25.01 12.05 -2.54
N ASP A 16 24.38 10.87 -2.56
CA ASP A 16 24.63 9.79 -1.62
C ASP A 16 26.07 9.28 -1.66
N LEU A 17 26.69 9.18 -2.85
CA LEU A 17 28.05 8.67 -2.98
C LEU A 17 29.08 9.57 -2.27
N ALA A 18 28.88 10.89 -2.30
CA ALA A 18 29.74 11.84 -1.62
C ALA A 18 29.55 11.78 -0.09
N LEU A 19 28.30 11.63 0.36
CA LEU A 19 27.96 11.50 1.78
C LEU A 19 28.48 10.20 2.38
N ARG A 20 28.41 9.09 1.65
CA ARG A 20 28.92 7.75 2.06
C ARG A 20 30.41 7.73 2.40
N ARG A 21 31.20 8.68 1.92
CA ARG A 21 32.63 8.81 2.25
C ARG A 21 32.92 9.64 3.50
N ARG A 22 31.93 10.39 4.01
CA ARG A 22 32.11 11.40 5.08
C ARG A 22 31.27 11.12 6.33
N PHE A 23 30.27 10.26 6.23
CA PHE A 23 29.36 9.94 7.31
C PHE A 23 29.34 8.43 7.56
N SER A 24 29.14 8.05 8.83
CA SER A 24 28.70 6.71 9.20
C SER A 24 27.19 6.62 9.03
N PHE A 25 26.70 5.49 8.51
CA PHE A 25 25.28 5.27 8.24
C PHE A 25 24.72 4.28 9.25
N THR A 26 23.59 4.64 9.85
CA THR A 26 22.80 3.75 10.71
C THR A 26 21.41 3.64 10.11
N GLU A 27 21.04 2.43 9.71
CA GLU A 27 19.71 2.18 9.14
C GLU A 27 18.62 2.28 10.21
N MET A 28 17.48 2.83 9.81
CA MET A 28 16.29 2.99 10.63
C MET A 28 15.11 2.25 9.96
N PRO A 29 15.10 0.90 9.99
CA PRO A 29 14.07 0.12 9.31
C PRO A 29 12.68 0.34 9.90
N ALA A 30 11.66 -0.07 9.16
CA ALA A 30 10.31 -0.19 9.71
C ALA A 30 10.32 -1.15 10.92
N ARG A 31 9.59 -0.78 11.97
CA ARG A 31 9.51 -1.50 13.24
C ARG A 31 8.05 -1.71 13.64
N PRO A 32 7.34 -2.67 13.00
CA PRO A 32 5.94 -2.95 13.29
C PRO A 32 5.68 -3.31 14.76
N GLU A 33 6.67 -3.82 15.49
CA GLU A 33 6.59 -4.17 16.92
C GLU A 33 6.20 -2.98 17.81
N PHE A 34 6.43 -1.74 17.35
CA PHE A 34 5.95 -0.55 18.06
C PHE A 34 4.43 -0.37 17.98
N LEU A 35 3.72 -1.16 17.18
CA LEU A 35 2.26 -1.19 17.07
C LEU A 35 1.65 -2.37 17.83
N ALA A 36 2.44 -3.12 18.61
CA ALA A 36 1.96 -4.23 19.42
C ALA A 36 0.76 -3.84 20.30
N GLY A 37 -0.26 -4.69 20.28
CA GLY A 37 -1.51 -4.51 21.03
C GLY A 37 -2.51 -3.53 20.39
N VAL A 38 -2.19 -2.92 19.24
CA VAL A 38 -3.14 -2.08 18.49
C VAL A 38 -3.99 -2.96 17.58
N THR A 39 -5.30 -2.90 17.78
CA THR A 39 -6.28 -3.58 16.93
C THR A 39 -7.27 -2.60 16.34
N ALA A 40 -7.65 -2.82 15.09
CA ALA A 40 -8.73 -2.12 14.39
C ALA A 40 -9.35 -3.10 13.38
N PHE A 41 -10.66 -3.04 13.13
CA PHE A 41 -11.34 -3.95 12.19
C PHE A 41 -11.12 -5.44 12.51
N GLY A 42 -10.91 -5.77 13.79
CA GLY A 42 -10.58 -7.12 14.22
C GLY A 42 -9.21 -7.65 13.77
N VAL A 43 -8.34 -6.80 13.22
CA VAL A 43 -6.97 -7.17 12.83
C VAL A 43 -5.92 -6.52 13.73
N ASP A 44 -4.86 -7.27 14.00
CA ASP A 44 -3.65 -6.78 14.66
C ASP A 44 -2.83 -5.93 13.68
N VAL A 45 -2.63 -4.65 14.02
CA VAL A 45 -1.99 -3.67 13.13
C VAL A 45 -0.49 -3.97 12.94
N GLU A 46 0.18 -4.54 13.94
CA GLU A 46 1.57 -5.01 13.79
C GLU A 46 1.66 -6.09 12.71
N LYS A 47 0.76 -7.08 12.77
CA LYS A 47 0.71 -8.16 11.76
C LYS A 47 0.33 -7.63 10.38
N LEU A 48 -0.61 -6.71 10.31
CA LEU A 48 -1.03 -6.06 9.07
C LEU A 48 0.14 -5.35 8.38
N LEU A 49 0.87 -4.50 9.11
CA LEU A 49 2.01 -3.77 8.55
C LEU A 49 3.13 -4.74 8.16
N THR A 50 3.39 -5.74 8.99
CA THR A 50 4.40 -6.78 8.71
C THR A 50 4.09 -7.50 7.39
N ARG A 51 2.84 -7.94 7.17
CA ARG A 51 2.43 -8.63 5.93
C ARG A 51 2.53 -7.74 4.71
N ILE A 52 2.12 -6.48 4.82
CA ILE A 52 2.27 -5.50 3.73
C ILE A 52 3.75 -5.33 3.38
N ASN A 53 4.62 -5.10 4.38
CA ASN A 53 6.04 -4.90 4.16
C ASN A 53 6.74 -6.14 3.56
N GLN A 54 6.38 -7.35 4.00
CA GLN A 54 6.88 -8.60 3.41
C GLN A 54 6.55 -8.70 1.91
N ARG A 55 5.34 -8.30 1.51
CA ARG A 55 4.93 -8.32 0.10
C ARG A 55 5.59 -7.20 -0.71
N ILE A 56 5.78 -6.02 -0.12
CA ILE A 56 6.51 -4.92 -0.76
C ILE A 56 7.97 -5.33 -1.01
N GLU A 57 8.64 -5.89 0.00
CA GLU A 57 10.03 -6.35 -0.11
C GLU A 57 10.19 -7.43 -1.18
N ALA A 58 9.23 -8.35 -1.28
CA ALA A 58 9.23 -9.39 -2.32
C ALA A 58 9.02 -8.84 -3.75
N LEU A 59 8.35 -7.69 -3.91
CA LEU A 59 8.05 -7.10 -5.21
C LEU A 59 9.00 -5.96 -5.61
N LEU A 60 9.65 -5.32 -4.64
CA LEU A 60 10.58 -4.20 -4.79
C LEU A 60 11.90 -4.54 -4.06
N ASP A 61 12.08 -4.02 -2.85
CA ASP A 61 13.24 -4.24 -1.98
C ASP A 61 12.92 -3.76 -0.54
N SER A 62 13.87 -3.93 0.38
CA SER A 62 13.74 -3.53 1.79
C SER A 62 13.65 -2.01 2.02
N GLU A 63 14.14 -1.19 1.08
CA GLU A 63 14.17 0.27 1.20
C GLU A 63 12.78 0.90 0.99
N HIS A 64 11.85 0.17 0.37
CA HIS A 64 10.47 0.61 0.15
C HIS A 64 9.51 0.17 1.28
N THR A 65 10.02 -0.41 2.37
CA THR A 65 9.15 -0.83 3.48
C THR A 65 8.45 0.37 4.13
N ILE A 66 7.16 0.20 4.45
CA ILE A 66 6.35 1.26 5.05
C ILE A 66 6.70 1.39 6.53
N GLY A 67 7.07 2.61 6.93
CA GLY A 67 7.38 2.94 8.33
C GLY A 67 6.16 2.90 9.26
N HIS A 68 6.35 2.37 10.46
CA HIS A 68 5.34 2.31 11.53
C HIS A 68 4.78 3.68 11.95
N ALA A 69 5.50 4.78 11.67
CA ALA A 69 5.10 6.14 11.99
C ALA A 69 3.70 6.51 11.42
N TYR A 70 3.34 6.00 10.23
CA TYR A 70 2.00 6.23 9.66
C TYR A 70 0.87 5.72 10.55
N PHE A 71 1.12 4.67 11.33
CA PHE A 71 0.14 3.98 12.16
C PHE A 71 0.20 4.39 13.64
N MET A 72 1.24 5.13 14.06
CA MET A 72 1.38 5.61 15.45
C MET A 72 0.19 6.43 15.99
N PRO A 73 -0.58 7.20 15.19
CA PRO A 73 -1.79 7.85 15.68
C PRO A 73 -2.81 6.88 16.30
N LEU A 74 -2.87 5.62 15.84
CA LEU A 74 -3.80 4.61 16.36
C LEU A 74 -3.55 4.27 17.84
N LYS A 75 -2.30 4.39 18.31
CA LYS A 75 -1.96 4.19 19.73
C LYS A 75 -2.54 5.23 20.66
N LYS A 76 -2.82 6.44 20.14
CA LYS A 76 -3.35 7.55 20.94
C LYS A 76 -4.87 7.48 21.11
N LEU A 77 -5.52 6.57 20.39
CA LEU A 77 -6.98 6.40 20.40
C LEU A 77 -7.34 5.28 21.37
N GLU A 78 -8.36 5.51 22.18
CA GLU A 78 -8.82 4.55 23.19
C GLU A 78 -9.97 3.67 22.67
N ASN A 79 -10.84 4.24 21.83
CA ASN A 79 -12.02 3.57 21.28
C ASN A 79 -11.74 2.87 19.95
N ASN A 80 -12.37 1.71 19.73
CA ASN A 80 -12.20 0.92 18.51
C ASN A 80 -12.78 1.59 17.27
N ALA A 81 -13.94 2.25 17.37
CA ALA A 81 -14.54 2.93 16.22
C ALA A 81 -13.65 4.07 15.69
N ASP A 82 -13.01 4.82 16.60
CA ASP A 82 -12.09 5.89 16.21
C ASP A 82 -10.80 5.32 15.59
N ARG A 83 -10.30 4.18 16.09
CA ARG A 83 -9.16 3.47 15.48
C ARG A 83 -9.49 2.98 14.08
N GLU A 84 -10.68 2.46 13.85
CA GLU A 84 -11.16 2.00 12.55
C GLU A 84 -11.26 3.16 11.55
N ALA A 85 -11.90 4.27 11.96
CA ALA A 85 -11.97 5.48 11.14
C ALA A 85 -10.58 6.08 10.85
N CYS A 86 -9.69 6.06 11.84
CA CYS A 86 -8.32 6.53 11.67
C CYS A 86 -7.53 5.62 10.72
N LEU A 87 -7.66 4.30 10.83
CA LEU A 87 -7.00 3.33 9.94
C LEU A 87 -7.50 3.46 8.50
N ALA A 88 -8.82 3.66 8.31
CA ALA A 88 -9.42 3.98 7.03
C ALA A 88 -8.79 5.23 6.39
N SER A 89 -8.69 6.31 7.17
CA SER A 89 -8.07 7.56 6.73
C SER A 89 -6.57 7.42 6.41
N ILE A 90 -5.82 6.65 7.20
CA ILE A 90 -4.41 6.32 6.93
C ILE A 90 -4.29 5.60 5.59
N PHE A 91 -5.14 4.61 5.34
CA PHE A 91 -5.13 3.86 4.09
C PHE A 91 -5.44 4.76 2.88
N GLN A 92 -6.52 5.52 2.97
CA GLN A 92 -6.98 6.36 1.86
C GLN A 92 -6.01 7.50 1.53
N SER A 93 -5.47 8.19 2.56
CA SER A 93 -4.68 9.41 2.38
C SER A 93 -3.17 9.19 2.34
N LYS A 94 -2.67 8.05 2.83
CA LYS A 94 -1.23 7.75 2.92
C LYS A 94 -0.85 6.46 2.22
N ILE A 95 -1.42 5.33 2.62
CA ILE A 95 -0.94 4.01 2.16
C ILE A 95 -1.23 3.79 0.68
N ILE A 96 -2.47 4.02 0.22
CA ILE A 96 -2.82 3.84 -1.19
C ILE A 96 -2.03 4.80 -2.10
N PRO A 97 -1.95 6.12 -1.82
CA PRO A 97 -1.10 7.02 -2.60
C PRO A 97 0.38 6.59 -2.63
N LEU A 98 0.94 6.14 -1.50
CA LEU A 98 2.32 5.67 -1.43
C LEU A 98 2.55 4.43 -2.29
N LEU A 99 1.64 3.46 -2.24
CA LEU A 99 1.71 2.26 -3.07
C LEU A 99 1.57 2.61 -4.56
N ARG A 100 0.75 3.60 -4.92
CA ARG A 100 0.66 4.11 -6.30
C ARG A 100 1.99 4.70 -6.78
N GLU A 101 2.69 5.42 -5.92
CA GLU A 101 4.03 5.94 -6.23
C GLU A 101 5.05 4.80 -6.39
N TYR A 102 5.10 3.86 -5.44
CA TYR A 102 6.03 2.73 -5.45
C TYR A 102 5.86 1.82 -6.67
N PHE A 103 4.62 1.62 -7.12
CA PHE A 103 4.30 0.73 -8.23
C PHE A 103 3.97 1.47 -9.53
N PHE A 104 4.20 2.79 -9.62
CA PHE A 104 3.91 3.61 -10.81
C PHE A 104 2.48 3.40 -11.36
N ASP A 105 1.49 3.48 -10.46
CA ASP A 105 0.06 3.21 -10.74
C ASP A 105 -0.22 1.78 -11.28
N ASP A 106 0.67 0.80 -11.08
CA ASP A 106 0.37 -0.63 -11.32
C ASP A 106 -0.53 -1.20 -10.22
N TYR A 107 -1.84 -0.95 -10.39
CA TYR A 107 -2.89 -1.37 -9.48
C TYR A 107 -2.99 -2.88 -9.27
N GLU A 108 -2.51 -3.69 -10.22
CA GLU A 108 -2.49 -5.15 -10.06
C GLU A 108 -1.50 -5.54 -8.95
N ARG A 109 -0.28 -4.99 -8.99
CA ARG A 109 0.72 -5.18 -7.93
C ARG A 109 0.29 -4.60 -6.59
N ILE A 110 -0.37 -3.44 -6.60
CA ILE A 110 -0.97 -2.87 -5.37
C ILE A 110 -1.99 -3.85 -4.78
N GLY A 111 -2.85 -4.44 -5.62
CA GLY A 111 -3.79 -5.47 -5.22
C GLY A 111 -3.11 -6.71 -4.63
N TRP A 112 -1.95 -7.12 -5.16
CA TRP A 112 -1.17 -8.23 -4.60
C TRP A 112 -0.63 -7.91 -3.20
N VAL A 113 -0.08 -6.70 -2.99
CA VAL A 113 0.39 -6.25 -1.66
C VAL A 113 -0.74 -6.27 -0.63
N LEU A 114 -1.94 -5.86 -1.05
CA LEU A 114 -3.13 -5.84 -0.21
C LEU A 114 -3.86 -7.18 -0.14
N ASN A 115 -3.37 -8.22 -0.82
CA ASN A 115 -3.99 -9.55 -0.89
C ASN A 115 -5.42 -9.55 -1.45
N ASP A 116 -5.73 -8.67 -2.39
CA ASP A 116 -7.09 -8.52 -2.91
C ASP A 116 -7.57 -9.72 -3.75
N SER A 117 -6.66 -10.50 -4.33
CA SER A 117 -7.01 -11.65 -5.19
C SER A 117 -7.84 -12.72 -4.46
N VAL A 118 -7.60 -12.93 -3.16
CA VAL A 118 -8.30 -13.92 -2.34
C VAL A 118 -9.57 -13.39 -1.67
N LYS A 119 -9.80 -12.06 -1.71
CA LYS A 119 -10.97 -11.42 -1.09
C LYS A 119 -12.19 -11.48 -2.00
N ALA A 120 -13.38 -11.46 -1.39
CA ALA A 120 -14.63 -11.16 -2.09
C ALA A 120 -14.54 -9.78 -2.76
N LYS A 121 -15.21 -9.58 -3.90
CA LYS A 121 -15.02 -8.37 -4.74
C LYS A 121 -15.31 -7.09 -3.95
N GLU A 122 -16.39 -7.07 -3.19
CA GLU A 122 -16.82 -5.99 -2.30
C GLU A 122 -15.76 -5.55 -1.28
N ASN A 123 -14.84 -6.44 -0.89
CA ASN A 123 -13.83 -6.22 0.14
C ASN A 123 -12.43 -5.98 -0.43
N ARG A 124 -12.28 -5.92 -1.76
CA ARG A 124 -11.02 -5.56 -2.42
C ARG A 124 -10.83 -4.06 -2.39
N PHE A 125 -9.63 -3.58 -2.07
CA PHE A 125 -9.29 -2.16 -2.19
C PHE A 125 -9.17 -1.74 -3.65
N ILE A 126 -8.68 -2.64 -4.50
CA ILE A 126 -8.50 -2.45 -5.93
C ILE A 126 -9.51 -3.30 -6.70
N LEU A 127 -10.29 -2.64 -7.56
CA LEU A 127 -11.28 -3.27 -8.42
C LEU A 127 -10.93 -3.07 -9.88
N LEU A 128 -11.07 -4.12 -10.69
CA LEU A 128 -11.22 -3.97 -12.13
C LEU A 128 -12.50 -3.18 -12.39
N GLN A 129 -12.38 -2.07 -13.11
CA GLN A 129 -13.49 -1.22 -13.47
C GLN A 129 -14.38 -2.00 -14.43
N GLN A 130 -15.51 -2.52 -13.92
CA GLN A 130 -16.42 -3.30 -14.73
C GLN A 130 -17.03 -2.41 -15.83
N SER A 131 -16.91 -2.92 -17.06
CA SER A 131 -17.22 -2.30 -18.36
C SER A 131 -18.65 -1.78 -18.55
N ALA A 132 -19.56 -1.91 -17.59
CA ALA A 132 -20.98 -1.55 -17.81
C ALA A 132 -21.18 -0.06 -18.18
N GLN A 133 -20.24 0.82 -17.83
CA GLN A 133 -20.26 2.24 -18.16
C GLN A 133 -19.14 2.66 -19.13
N LEU A 134 -18.27 1.73 -19.51
CA LEU A 134 -17.14 2.00 -20.39
C LEU A 134 -17.30 1.23 -21.70
N PRO A 135 -17.07 1.86 -22.87
CA PRO A 135 -17.09 1.15 -24.12
C PRO A 135 -16.07 0.00 -24.10
N SER A 136 -16.45 -1.13 -24.72
CA SER A 136 -15.56 -2.26 -24.92
C SER A 136 -14.37 -1.87 -25.81
N PHE A 137 -13.24 -2.57 -25.70
CA PHE A 137 -12.08 -2.25 -26.54
C PHE A 137 -12.40 -2.38 -28.04
N SER A 138 -13.23 -3.34 -28.43
CA SER A 138 -13.69 -3.51 -29.82
C SER A 138 -14.58 -2.36 -30.31
N ALA A 139 -15.16 -1.56 -29.40
CA ALA A 139 -15.90 -0.34 -29.75
C ALA A 139 -14.98 0.90 -29.83
N LEU A 140 -13.77 0.84 -29.26
CA LEU A 140 -12.81 1.94 -29.20
C LEU A 140 -11.68 1.81 -30.23
N PHE A 141 -11.29 0.58 -30.55
CA PHE A 141 -10.11 0.29 -31.35
C PHE A 141 -10.44 -0.73 -32.46
N PRO A 142 -9.67 -0.72 -33.57
CA PRO A 142 -9.68 -1.79 -34.55
C PRO A 142 -9.46 -3.16 -33.91
N LYS A 143 -10.05 -4.21 -34.48
CA LYS A 143 -10.06 -5.58 -33.93
C LYS A 143 -8.67 -6.10 -33.58
N GLU A 144 -7.69 -5.90 -34.45
CA GLU A 144 -6.30 -6.36 -34.24
C GLU A 144 -5.67 -5.76 -32.98
N ILE A 145 -6.01 -4.51 -32.65
CA ILE A 145 -5.54 -3.84 -31.43
C ILE A 145 -6.37 -4.33 -30.24
N ALA A 146 -7.70 -4.34 -30.36
CA ALA A 146 -8.60 -4.72 -29.28
C ALA A 146 -8.33 -6.14 -28.74
N ASP A 147 -8.05 -7.11 -29.61
CA ASP A 147 -7.79 -8.51 -29.23
C ASP A 147 -6.45 -8.69 -28.49
N SER A 148 -5.52 -7.73 -28.63
CA SER A 148 -4.22 -7.74 -27.95
C SER A 148 -4.20 -7.03 -26.59
N LEU A 149 -5.29 -6.34 -26.23
CA LEU A 149 -5.39 -5.54 -25.00
C LEU A 149 -6.06 -6.32 -23.87
N SER A 150 -5.41 -6.36 -22.71
CA SER A 150 -6.03 -6.78 -21.45
C SER A 150 -6.67 -5.59 -20.74
N ASP A 151 -7.88 -5.73 -20.18
CA ASP A 151 -8.49 -4.64 -19.42
C ASP A 151 -7.75 -4.41 -18.10
N ARG A 152 -7.01 -3.30 -18.06
CA ARG A 152 -6.23 -2.83 -16.90
C ARG A 152 -6.78 -1.52 -16.34
N ARG A 153 -8.06 -1.21 -16.62
CA ARG A 153 -8.72 -0.05 -16.03
C ARG A 153 -9.12 -0.42 -14.61
N PHE A 154 -8.29 -0.04 -13.64
CA PHE A 154 -8.55 -0.27 -12.22
C PHE A 154 -9.12 0.98 -11.56
N ARG A 155 -9.85 0.78 -10.47
CA ARG A 155 -10.31 1.84 -9.58
C ARG A 155 -10.14 1.44 -8.11
N ILE A 156 -10.05 2.44 -7.26
CA ILE A 156 -10.11 2.26 -5.81
C ILE A 156 -11.57 2.00 -5.41
N ASN A 157 -11.77 1.10 -4.45
CA ASN A 157 -13.05 0.80 -3.85
C ASN A 157 -13.18 1.52 -2.51
N ASP A 158 -13.87 2.67 -2.50
CA ASP A 158 -14.01 3.46 -1.27
C ASP A 158 -14.74 2.70 -0.15
N ASN A 159 -15.61 1.75 -0.49
CA ASN A 159 -16.32 0.94 0.50
C ASN A 159 -15.38 0.00 1.27
N ALA A 160 -14.26 -0.42 0.67
CA ALA A 160 -13.31 -1.31 1.33
C ALA A 160 -12.63 -0.64 2.54
N PHE A 161 -12.52 0.69 2.57
CA PHE A 161 -11.96 1.41 3.72
C PHE A 161 -12.82 1.30 4.98
N ALA A 162 -14.10 0.96 4.85
CA ALA A 162 -15.03 0.78 5.97
C ALA A 162 -15.35 -0.70 6.25
N SER A 163 -14.79 -1.65 5.49
CA SER A 163 -15.05 -3.09 5.66
C SER A 163 -13.97 -3.74 6.51
N ALA A 164 -14.38 -4.46 7.56
CA ALA A 164 -13.44 -5.19 8.40
C ALA A 164 -12.74 -6.33 7.64
N GLU A 165 -13.50 -7.02 6.79
CA GLU A 165 -13.05 -8.14 5.96
C GLU A 165 -11.95 -7.71 4.97
N ALA A 166 -12.00 -6.47 4.50
CA ALA A 166 -10.96 -5.91 3.64
C ALA A 166 -9.59 -5.89 4.32
N TYR A 167 -9.54 -5.51 5.60
CA TYR A 167 -8.32 -5.47 6.40
C TYR A 167 -7.90 -6.85 6.91
N GLN A 168 -8.84 -7.67 7.37
CA GLN A 168 -8.58 -9.04 7.81
C GLN A 168 -7.99 -9.88 6.67
N GLY A 169 -8.51 -9.71 5.46
CA GLY A 169 -7.99 -10.38 4.26
C GLY A 169 -6.56 -10.02 3.90
N ILE A 170 -5.99 -8.90 4.40
CA ILE A 170 -4.57 -8.59 4.21
C ILE A 170 -3.69 -9.59 4.96
N VAL A 171 -4.12 -10.04 6.14
CA VAL A 171 -3.32 -10.89 7.04
C VAL A 171 -3.58 -12.39 6.85
N ALA A 172 -4.71 -12.74 6.23
CA ALA A 172 -5.03 -14.10 5.77
C ALA A 172 -3.94 -14.67 4.84
#